data_AF-A0A5K1D8B0-F1
#
_entry.id   AF-A0A5K1D8B0-F1
#
_cell.length_a   1.000
_cell.length_b   1.000
_cell.length_c   1.000
_cell.angle_alpha   90.00
_cell.angle_beta   90.00
_cell.angle_gamma   90.00
#
_symmetry.space_group_name_H-M   'P 1'
#
loop_
_entity.id
_entity.type
_entity.pdbx_description
1 polymer ?
#
loop_
_entity_poly.entity_id
_entity_poly.type
_entity_poly.pdbx_seq_one_letter_code
_entity_poly.pdbx_strand_id
1 'polypeptide(L)'
;VSSAIMFDAGILSCLECLEAMPWSEEEEEKVVSTLNQLDLQYSTAEVLQRVSLEPSTSENPDGIFLQLLEGILCAKDDRSRREMKSLLSVLLKGHLTHGDGSDGNGVNVNKVEINKEILYHICDKCINALLQHCMTATIVEDSGQDRGALMSEIAREADNLHWVVDILIDKKVCDEFVKLWADCSELTTLHSRIPVMYRYEISRITAQLCVAIGRGQVLVSKNLRISLLETWLEALYEDFGWMKRACKTLDKKSMEDGLGQMILTLPLAQQQSLFLKWFDRFLNRGDDCPNIQRAFEVWWRRAFVRRYISEDRSQSQLALYNS
;
A
#
# COMPACT_ATOMS: atom_id res chain seq x y z
N VAL A 1 -26.94 -37.46 19.45
CA VAL A 1 -27.68 -38.37 20.37
C VAL A 1 -29.18 -38.18 20.23
N SER A 2 -29.74 -37.00 20.52
CA SER A 2 -31.20 -36.72 20.44
C SER A 2 -31.83 -37.09 19.08
N SER A 3 -31.15 -36.76 17.96
CA SER A 3 -31.56 -37.17 16.61
C SER A 3 -31.60 -38.69 16.43
N ALA A 4 -30.56 -39.42 16.88
CA ALA A 4 -30.48 -40.87 16.74
C ALA A 4 -31.55 -41.62 17.55
N ILE A 5 -32.05 -41.03 18.63
CA ILE A 5 -33.14 -41.59 19.46
C ILE A 5 -34.52 -41.01 19.11
N MET A 6 -34.62 -40.18 18.06
CA MET A 6 -35.85 -39.51 17.63
C MET A 6 -36.54 -38.74 18.78
N PHE A 7 -35.76 -38.07 19.63
CA PHE A 7 -36.28 -37.29 20.75
C PHE A 7 -36.44 -35.82 20.36
N ASP A 8 -37.62 -35.50 19.83
CA ASP A 8 -37.95 -34.19 19.24
C ASP A 8 -37.71 -33.01 20.18
N ALA A 9 -38.16 -33.09 21.43
CA ALA A 9 -37.95 -32.01 22.40
C ALA A 9 -36.46 -31.77 22.69
N GLY A 10 -35.63 -32.82 22.64
CA GLY A 10 -34.19 -32.69 22.79
C GLY A 10 -33.51 -32.14 21.54
N ILE A 11 -34.02 -32.45 20.34
CA ILE A 11 -33.52 -31.86 19.09
C ILE A 11 -33.80 -30.34 19.09
N LEU A 12 -35.03 -29.94 19.41
CA LEU A 12 -35.41 -28.52 19.49
C LEU A 12 -34.59 -27.78 20.55
N SER A 13 -34.45 -28.33 21.75
CA SER A 13 -33.62 -27.72 22.80
C SER A 13 -32.13 -27.62 22.41
N CYS A 14 -31.60 -28.60 21.66
CA CYS A 14 -30.25 -28.50 21.11
C CYS A 14 -30.14 -27.40 20.04
N LEU A 15 -31.13 -27.25 19.16
CA LEU A 15 -31.14 -26.18 18.15
C LEU A 15 -31.25 -24.80 18.80
N GLU A 16 -32.11 -24.62 19.80
CA GLU A 16 -32.20 -23.40 20.61
C GLU A 16 -30.89 -23.08 21.34
N CYS A 17 -30.17 -24.10 21.83
CA CYS A 17 -28.89 -23.90 22.50
C CYS A 17 -27.78 -23.52 21.50
N LEU A 18 -27.74 -24.19 20.34
CA LEU A 18 -26.83 -23.81 19.25
C LEU A 18 -27.15 -22.39 18.77
N GLU A 19 -28.42 -22.04 18.68
CA GLU A 19 -28.88 -20.68 18.48
C GLU A 19 -28.34 -19.78 19.62
N ALA A 20 -28.56 -19.96 20.92
CA ALA A 20 -28.01 -18.99 21.90
C ALA A 20 -26.45 -18.92 22.00
N MET A 21 -25.76 -19.93 21.47
CA MET A 21 -24.31 -20.16 21.29
C MET A 21 -23.40 -19.07 20.67
N PRO A 22 -22.47 -18.35 21.35
CA PRO A 22 -21.38 -17.66 20.65
C PRO A 22 -20.25 -18.65 20.31
N TRP A 23 -20.23 -19.16 19.07
CA TRP A 23 -19.21 -20.11 18.62
C TRP A 23 -17.88 -19.43 18.28
N SER A 24 -16.79 -20.13 18.53
CA SER A 24 -15.50 -19.87 17.88
C SER A 24 -15.52 -20.32 16.41
N GLU A 25 -14.56 -19.87 15.59
CA GLU A 25 -14.44 -20.28 14.18
C GLU A 25 -14.37 -21.82 14.02
N GLU A 26 -13.64 -22.52 14.89
CA GLU A 26 -13.57 -23.99 14.87
C GLU A 26 -14.89 -24.66 15.25
N GLU A 27 -15.65 -24.07 16.17
CA GLU A 27 -16.96 -24.57 16.58
C GLU A 27 -18.00 -24.32 15.48
N GLU A 28 -17.92 -23.18 14.80
CA GLU A 28 -18.78 -22.84 13.67
C GLU A 28 -18.68 -23.89 12.55
N GLU A 29 -17.46 -24.24 12.13
CA GLU A 29 -17.24 -25.28 11.10
C GLU A 29 -17.77 -26.64 11.55
N LYS A 30 -17.58 -27.00 12.83
CA LYS A 30 -18.12 -28.24 13.41
C LYS A 30 -19.65 -28.23 13.45
N VAL A 31 -20.27 -27.10 13.80
CA VAL A 31 -21.73 -26.95 13.84
C VAL A 31 -22.30 -27.08 12.44
N VAL A 32 -21.77 -26.34 11.47
CA VAL A 32 -22.23 -26.38 10.07
C VAL A 32 -22.08 -27.77 9.48
N SER A 33 -20.90 -28.40 9.63
CA SER A 33 -20.66 -29.75 9.11
C SER A 33 -21.55 -30.79 9.76
N THR A 34 -21.80 -30.70 11.08
CA THR A 34 -22.68 -31.61 11.81
C THR A 34 -24.13 -31.44 11.38
N LEU A 35 -24.62 -30.20 11.26
CA LEU A 35 -26.00 -29.93 10.81
C LEU A 35 -26.24 -30.39 9.38
N ASN A 36 -25.26 -30.22 8.48
CA ASN A 36 -25.34 -30.70 7.09
C ASN A 36 -25.32 -32.24 6.98
N GLN A 37 -24.75 -32.96 7.94
CA GLN A 37 -24.72 -34.42 7.98
C GLN A 37 -25.98 -35.05 8.61
N LEU A 38 -26.70 -34.29 9.43
CA LEU A 38 -27.91 -34.76 10.10
C LEU A 38 -29.13 -34.50 9.22
N ASP A 39 -29.82 -35.57 8.79
CA ASP A 39 -31.12 -35.47 8.11
C ASP A 39 -32.22 -35.18 9.14
N LEU A 40 -32.34 -33.91 9.54
CA LEU A 40 -33.32 -33.44 10.53
C LEU A 40 -34.63 -33.06 9.84
N GLN A 41 -35.76 -33.52 10.38
CA GLN A 41 -37.10 -33.07 9.95
C GLN A 41 -37.41 -31.62 10.34
N TYR A 42 -36.60 -31.03 11.24
CA TYR A 42 -36.74 -29.67 11.75
C TYR A 42 -35.85 -28.70 10.99
N SER A 43 -36.31 -27.46 10.84
CA SER A 43 -35.53 -26.40 10.20
C SER A 43 -34.29 -26.06 11.03
N THR A 44 -33.12 -26.18 10.41
CA THR A 44 -31.84 -25.69 10.95
C THR A 44 -31.56 -24.24 10.55
N ALA A 45 -32.50 -23.59 9.85
CA ALA A 45 -32.28 -22.29 9.21
C ALA A 45 -31.93 -21.18 10.21
N GLU A 46 -32.53 -21.15 11.40
CA GLU A 46 -32.24 -20.11 12.41
C GLU A 46 -30.79 -20.20 12.93
N VAL A 47 -30.27 -21.42 13.04
CA VAL A 47 -28.89 -21.68 13.45
C VAL A 47 -27.92 -21.34 12.31
N LEU A 48 -28.27 -21.72 11.07
CA LEU A 48 -27.46 -21.46 9.88
C LEU A 48 -27.52 -19.99 9.41
N GLN A 49 -28.50 -19.18 9.84
CA GLN A 49 -28.58 -17.75 9.50
C GLN A 49 -27.37 -16.93 9.98
N ARG A 50 -26.61 -17.43 10.97
CA ARG A 50 -25.41 -16.76 11.48
C ARG A 50 -24.16 -17.07 10.71
N VAL A 51 -24.21 -18.15 9.94
CA VAL A 51 -23.09 -18.66 9.16
C VAL A 51 -23.48 -18.55 7.72
N SER A 52 -23.05 -17.46 7.10
CA SER A 52 -23.33 -17.26 5.69
C SER A 52 -22.64 -18.34 4.88
N LEU A 53 -23.41 -19.17 4.17
CA LEU A 53 -22.89 -20.09 3.15
C LEU A 53 -22.42 -19.33 1.90
N GLU A 54 -22.85 -18.08 1.75
CA GLU A 54 -22.44 -17.17 0.68
C GLU A 54 -21.37 -16.18 1.16
N PRO A 55 -20.47 -15.68 0.28
CA PRO A 55 -19.38 -14.79 0.66
C PRO A 55 -19.80 -13.45 1.29
N SER A 56 -21.08 -13.07 1.20
CA SER A 56 -21.61 -11.84 1.79
C SER A 56 -23.04 -11.99 2.28
N THR A 57 -23.36 -11.31 3.39
CA THR A 57 -24.72 -11.17 3.93
C THR A 57 -25.53 -10.08 3.21
N SER A 58 -24.93 -9.38 2.24
CA SER A 58 -25.55 -8.28 1.49
C SER A 58 -25.53 -8.57 -0.01
N GLU A 59 -26.58 -8.11 -0.69
CA GLU A 59 -26.62 -8.04 -2.16
C GLU A 59 -25.59 -7.03 -2.73
N ASN A 60 -25.03 -6.15 -1.88
CA ASN A 60 -24.04 -5.14 -2.26
C ASN A 60 -22.84 -5.07 -1.28
N PRO A 61 -21.97 -6.10 -1.26
CA PRO A 61 -20.77 -6.12 -0.42
C PRO A 61 -19.84 -4.93 -0.70
N ASP A 62 -19.74 -4.54 -1.96
CA ASP A 62 -18.93 -3.43 -2.43
C ASP A 62 -19.39 -2.08 -1.83
N GLY A 63 -20.70 -1.85 -1.75
CA GLY A 63 -21.27 -0.67 -1.11
C GLY A 63 -20.97 -0.60 0.39
N ILE A 64 -21.05 -1.73 1.09
CA ILE A 64 -20.70 -1.81 2.52
C ILE A 64 -19.20 -1.54 2.70
N PHE A 65 -18.37 -2.14 1.87
CA PHE A 65 -16.92 -1.95 1.94
C PHE A 65 -16.53 -0.49 1.68
N LEU A 66 -17.12 0.15 0.67
CA LEU A 66 -16.95 1.57 0.42
C LEU A 66 -17.38 2.41 1.63
N GLN A 67 -18.54 2.13 2.23
CA GLN A 67 -19.01 2.84 3.42
C GLN A 67 -18.05 2.70 4.61
N LEU A 68 -17.46 1.52 4.83
CA LEU A 68 -16.47 1.30 5.88
C LEU A 68 -15.20 2.10 5.63
N LEU A 69 -14.68 2.10 4.39
CA LEU A 69 -13.53 2.90 4.01
C LEU A 69 -13.81 4.39 4.23
N GLU A 70 -14.90 4.91 3.69
CA GLU A 70 -15.28 6.32 3.85
C GLU A 70 -15.47 6.72 5.31
N GLY A 71 -16.08 5.83 6.12
CA GLY A 71 -16.24 6.04 7.55
C GLY A 71 -14.90 6.20 8.28
N ILE A 72 -13.89 5.41 7.90
CA ILE A 72 -12.53 5.54 8.43
C ILE A 72 -11.88 6.84 7.98
N LEU A 73 -11.97 7.19 6.70
CA LEU A 73 -11.33 8.40 6.16
C LEU A 73 -11.90 9.69 6.76
N CYS A 74 -13.21 9.72 7.01
CA CYS A 74 -13.93 10.85 7.59
C CYS A 74 -13.97 10.84 9.13
N ALA A 75 -13.31 9.89 9.79
CA ALA A 75 -13.32 9.78 11.25
C ALA A 75 -12.65 10.99 11.91
N LYS A 76 -13.36 11.61 12.86
CA LYS A 76 -12.91 12.79 13.61
C LYS A 76 -11.89 12.47 14.70
N ASP A 77 -11.96 11.28 15.29
CA ASP A 77 -11.03 10.84 16.33
C ASP A 77 -9.84 10.10 15.72
N ASP A 78 -8.64 10.67 15.86
CA ASP A 78 -7.40 10.13 15.28
C ASP A 78 -6.98 8.77 15.86
N ARG A 79 -7.37 8.46 17.11
CA ARG A 79 -7.08 7.14 17.70
C ARG A 79 -7.97 6.09 17.06
N SER A 80 -9.27 6.30 17.05
CA SER A 80 -10.26 5.39 16.46
C SER A 80 -9.98 5.19 14.98
N ARG A 81 -9.63 6.26 14.24
CA ARG A 81 -9.23 6.16 12.83
C ARG A 81 -8.05 5.20 12.65
N ARG A 82 -6.98 5.35 13.43
CA ARG A 82 -5.78 4.51 13.33
C ARG A 82 -6.06 3.06 13.73
N GLU A 83 -6.85 2.83 14.79
CA GLU A 83 -7.25 1.50 15.21
C GLU A 83 -8.08 0.79 14.13
N MET A 84 -9.03 1.48 13.52
CA MET A 84 -9.85 0.92 12.44
C MET A 84 -9.05 0.70 11.15
N LYS A 85 -8.12 1.62 10.78
CA LYS A 85 -7.17 1.39 9.68
C LYS A 85 -6.36 0.12 9.91
N SER A 86 -5.80 -0.04 11.12
CA SER A 86 -5.00 -1.21 11.49
C SER A 86 -5.81 -2.50 11.42
N LEU A 87 -7.01 -2.52 12.01
CA LEU A 87 -7.90 -3.67 11.99
C LEU A 87 -8.25 -4.06 10.55
N LEU A 88 -8.70 -3.11 9.74
CA LEU A 88 -9.11 -3.38 8.37
C LEU A 88 -7.91 -3.85 7.52
N SER A 89 -6.72 -3.26 7.69
CA SER A 89 -5.51 -3.76 7.02
C SER A 89 -5.18 -5.21 7.37
N VAL A 90 -5.37 -5.62 8.63
CA VAL A 90 -5.18 -7.02 9.05
C VAL A 90 -6.23 -7.94 8.41
N LEU A 91 -7.51 -7.55 8.47
CA LEU A 91 -8.61 -8.32 7.88
C LEU A 91 -8.44 -8.49 6.36
N LEU A 92 -8.00 -7.43 5.67
CA LEU A 92 -7.78 -7.48 4.23
C LEU A 92 -6.54 -8.30 3.81
N LYS A 93 -5.53 -8.42 4.67
CA LYS A 93 -4.33 -9.22 4.39
C LYS A 93 -4.61 -10.72 4.33
N GLY A 94 -5.66 -11.18 5.02
CA GLY A 94 -5.99 -12.60 5.12
C GLY A 94 -5.06 -13.32 6.09
N HIS A 95 -5.67 -14.04 7.02
CA HIS A 95 -5.04 -14.88 8.03
C HIS A 95 -3.84 -15.70 7.46
N LEU A 96 -2.60 -15.36 7.86
CA LEU A 96 -1.40 -16.16 7.57
C LEU A 96 -0.88 -16.91 8.80
N THR A 97 -1.67 -17.05 9.86
CA THR A 97 -1.20 -17.73 11.08
C THR A 97 -2.30 -18.60 11.68
N HIS A 98 -2.46 -19.81 11.15
CA HIS A 98 -2.39 -21.07 11.89
C HIS A 98 -2.52 -22.23 10.89
N GLY A 99 -1.49 -23.07 10.81
CA GLY A 99 -1.41 -24.15 9.83
C GLY A 99 0.02 -24.65 9.73
N ASP A 100 0.39 -25.42 10.73
CA ASP A 100 1.60 -26.22 10.79
C ASP A 100 1.76 -27.07 9.51
N GLY A 101 2.99 -27.53 9.25
CA GLY A 101 3.27 -28.34 8.07
C GLY A 101 2.35 -29.56 7.92
N SER A 102 2.21 -29.99 6.66
CA SER A 102 1.46 -31.18 6.21
C SER A 102 -0.02 -30.96 5.91
N ASP A 103 -0.34 -30.57 4.68
CA ASP A 103 -0.96 -31.49 3.71
C ASP A 103 -1.40 -30.73 2.46
N GLY A 104 -1.02 -31.27 1.31
CA GLY A 104 -1.17 -30.65 -0.01
C GLY A 104 -2.60 -30.64 -0.56
N ASN A 105 -3.59 -30.25 0.24
CA ASN A 105 -4.96 -30.03 -0.24
C ASN A 105 -5.72 -28.97 0.58
N GLY A 106 -5.05 -27.87 0.93
CA GLY A 106 -5.69 -26.71 1.55
C GLY A 106 -6.57 -25.99 0.55
N VAL A 107 -7.89 -26.13 0.70
CA VAL A 107 -8.88 -25.24 0.10
C VAL A 107 -8.43 -23.79 0.37
N ASN A 108 -8.51 -22.95 -0.64
CA ASN A 108 -8.13 -21.54 -0.62
C ASN A 108 -9.10 -20.76 0.29
N VAL A 109 -9.00 -20.97 1.61
CA VAL A 109 -9.90 -20.39 2.59
C VAL A 109 -9.53 -18.91 2.76
N ASN A 110 -10.44 -18.06 2.27
CA ASN A 110 -10.64 -16.67 2.67
C ASN A 110 -9.64 -15.61 2.18
N LYS A 111 -9.31 -15.60 0.87
CA LYS A 111 -8.80 -14.35 0.26
C LYS A 111 -9.99 -13.43 -0.04
N VAL A 112 -10.18 -12.40 0.79
CA VAL A 112 -11.14 -11.31 0.49
C VAL A 112 -10.74 -10.67 -0.84
N GLU A 113 -11.54 -10.92 -1.87
CA GLU A 113 -11.43 -10.28 -3.17
C GLU A 113 -12.02 -8.88 -3.05
N ILE A 114 -11.18 -7.86 -3.20
CA ILE A 114 -11.59 -6.47 -3.12
C ILE A 114 -11.76 -5.95 -4.53
N ASN A 115 -12.90 -5.31 -4.80
CA ASN A 115 -13.06 -4.54 -6.02
C ASN A 115 -12.09 -3.34 -6.03
N LYS A 116 -11.08 -3.41 -6.90
CA LYS A 116 -10.03 -2.38 -7.03
C LYS A 116 -10.60 -0.99 -7.39
N GLU A 117 -11.74 -0.92 -8.06
CA GLU A 117 -12.38 0.35 -8.44
C GLU A 117 -12.79 1.16 -7.21
N ILE A 118 -13.17 0.50 -6.11
CA ILE A 118 -13.46 1.16 -4.83
C ILE A 118 -12.20 1.82 -4.28
N LEU A 119 -11.07 1.11 -4.31
CA LEU A 119 -9.80 1.64 -3.80
C LEU A 119 -9.32 2.83 -4.64
N TYR A 120 -9.45 2.75 -5.97
CA TYR A 120 -9.11 3.87 -6.85
C TYR A 120 -10.04 5.07 -6.69
N HIS A 121 -11.36 4.84 -6.51
CA HIS A 121 -12.30 5.90 -6.19
C HIS A 121 -11.91 6.63 -4.89
N ILE A 122 -11.54 5.87 -3.86
CA ILE A 122 -11.04 6.42 -2.61
C ILE A 122 -9.72 7.21 -2.81
N CYS A 123 -8.78 6.69 -3.60
CA CYS A 123 -7.55 7.41 -3.93
C CYS A 123 -7.84 8.76 -4.61
N ASP A 124 -8.71 8.77 -5.62
CA ASP A 124 -9.11 9.98 -6.33
C ASP A 124 -9.74 11.01 -5.36
N LYS A 125 -10.63 10.55 -4.48
CA LYS A 125 -11.23 11.39 -3.43
C LYS A 125 -10.18 12.03 -2.52
N CYS A 126 -9.20 11.26 -2.04
CA CYS A 126 -8.11 11.78 -1.20
C CYS A 126 -7.18 12.73 -1.98
N ILE A 127 -6.84 12.44 -3.23
CA ILE A 127 -6.02 13.32 -4.08
C ILE A 127 -6.75 14.66 -4.30
N ASN A 128 -8.04 14.62 -4.62
CA ASN A 128 -8.85 15.82 -4.81
C ASN A 128 -8.94 16.64 -3.51
N ALA A 129 -9.13 16.00 -2.36
CA ALA A 129 -9.12 16.68 -1.07
C ALA A 129 -7.76 17.34 -0.79
N LEU A 130 -6.65 16.61 -0.99
CA LEU A 130 -5.29 17.16 -0.88
C LEU A 130 -5.10 18.38 -1.78
N LEU A 131 -5.55 18.30 -3.04
CA LEU A 131 -5.46 19.41 -3.98
C LEU A 131 -6.20 20.65 -3.44
N GLN A 132 -7.44 20.50 -2.98
CA GLN A 132 -8.22 21.60 -2.41
C GLN A 132 -7.58 22.19 -1.15
N HIS A 133 -7.09 21.36 -0.25
CA HIS A 133 -6.42 21.81 0.97
C HIS A 133 -5.11 22.54 0.65
N CYS A 134 -4.31 22.03 -0.28
CA CYS A 134 -3.09 22.67 -0.73
C CYS A 134 -3.37 24.00 -1.44
N MET A 135 -4.38 24.08 -2.31
CA MET A 135 -4.81 25.34 -2.93
C MET A 135 -5.14 26.39 -1.87
N THR A 136 -5.99 26.02 -0.90
CA THR A 136 -6.37 26.88 0.21
C THR A 136 -5.14 27.32 1.01
N ALA A 137 -4.20 26.40 1.28
CA ALA A 137 -3.00 26.69 2.08
C ALA A 137 -2.05 27.66 1.41
N THR A 138 -2.09 27.76 0.08
CA THR A 138 -1.31 28.75 -0.68
C THR A 138 -1.95 30.14 -0.74
N ILE A 139 -3.24 30.27 -0.38
CA ILE A 139 -4.00 31.52 -0.41
C ILE A 139 -4.11 32.14 0.99
N VAL A 140 -4.29 31.32 2.03
CA VAL A 140 -4.51 31.80 3.40
C VAL A 140 -3.27 32.54 3.94
N GLU A 141 -3.44 33.86 4.11
CA GLU A 141 -2.52 34.74 4.84
C GLU A 141 -2.56 34.46 6.36
N ASP A 142 -1.56 34.97 7.08
CA ASP A 142 -1.04 34.54 8.38
C ASP A 142 -1.97 34.67 9.62
N SER A 143 -3.25 34.28 9.53
CA SER A 143 -4.09 34.00 10.70
C SER A 143 -3.75 32.59 11.21
N GLY A 144 -2.67 32.47 12.00
CA GLY A 144 -2.06 31.18 12.39
C GLY A 144 -3.00 30.07 12.91
N GLN A 145 -4.23 30.39 13.35
CA GLN A 145 -5.24 29.44 13.79
C GLN A 145 -5.89 28.64 12.64
N ASP A 146 -6.22 29.27 11.52
CA ASP A 146 -6.81 28.59 10.35
C ASP A 146 -5.77 27.76 9.61
N ARG A 147 -4.52 28.26 9.61
CA ARG A 147 -3.36 27.56 9.06
C ARG A 147 -3.15 26.22 9.75
N GLY A 148 -3.13 26.18 11.09
CA GLY A 148 -2.94 24.94 11.85
C GLY A 148 -3.98 23.87 11.54
N ALA A 149 -5.26 24.25 11.45
CA ALA A 149 -6.34 23.33 11.10
C ALA A 149 -6.19 22.79 9.68
N LEU A 150 -5.89 23.66 8.72
CA LEU A 150 -5.67 23.26 7.33
C LEU A 150 -4.47 22.32 7.18
N MET A 151 -3.42 22.53 7.98
CA MET A 151 -2.23 21.68 8.02
C MET A 151 -2.54 20.29 8.56
N SER A 152 -3.38 20.19 9.61
CA SER A 152 -3.85 18.89 10.08
C SER A 152 -4.70 18.17 9.01
N GLU A 153 -5.48 18.89 8.21
CA GLU A 153 -6.23 18.30 7.11
C GLU A 153 -5.32 17.77 5.99
N ILE A 154 -4.28 18.50 5.60
CA ILE A 154 -3.27 18.01 4.62
C ILE A 154 -2.59 16.74 5.14
N ALA A 155 -2.12 16.75 6.38
CA ALA A 155 -1.48 15.59 6.98
C ALA A 155 -2.43 14.38 7.09
N ARG A 156 -3.70 14.63 7.44
CA ARG A 156 -4.75 13.62 7.53
C ARG A 156 -5.05 12.98 6.18
N GLU A 157 -5.22 13.78 5.13
CA GLU A 157 -5.51 13.26 3.79
C GLU A 157 -4.29 12.54 3.17
N ALA A 158 -3.07 12.99 3.47
CA ALA A 158 -1.86 12.27 3.08
C ALA A 158 -1.71 10.91 3.80
N ASP A 159 -2.00 10.84 5.10
CA ASP A 159 -2.02 9.59 5.88
C ASP A 159 -3.14 8.64 5.43
N ASN A 160 -4.29 9.18 5.05
CA ASN A 160 -5.38 8.45 4.40
C ASN A 160 -4.92 7.82 3.09
N LEU A 161 -4.33 8.62 2.21
CA LEU A 161 -3.85 8.14 0.91
C LEU A 161 -2.73 7.10 1.07
N HIS A 162 -1.75 7.35 1.95
CA HIS A 162 -0.67 6.40 2.25
C HIS A 162 -1.21 5.02 2.67
N TRP A 163 -2.24 5.00 3.53
CA TRP A 163 -2.86 3.76 3.99
C TRP A 163 -3.59 3.01 2.86
N VAL A 164 -4.31 3.71 1.99
CA VAL A 164 -4.99 3.08 0.84
C VAL A 164 -3.96 2.54 -0.16
N VAL A 165 -2.85 3.25 -0.34
CA VAL A 165 -1.73 2.78 -1.16
C VAL A 165 -1.07 1.53 -0.59
N ASP A 166 -0.96 1.41 0.75
CA ASP A 166 -0.49 0.16 1.38
C ASP A 166 -1.42 -1.01 1.01
N ILE A 167 -2.74 -0.81 1.04
CA ILE A 167 -3.72 -1.82 0.64
C ILE A 167 -3.57 -2.18 -0.85
N LEU A 168 -3.40 -1.19 -1.73
CA LEU A 168 -3.20 -1.42 -3.17
C LEU A 168 -1.91 -2.22 -3.45
N ILE A 169 -0.82 -1.93 -2.74
CA ILE A 169 0.45 -2.66 -2.84
C ILE A 169 0.26 -4.10 -2.36
N ASP A 170 -0.35 -4.31 -1.19
CA ASP A 170 -0.60 -5.63 -0.62
C ASP A 170 -1.49 -6.49 -1.53
N LYS A 171 -2.48 -5.86 -2.19
CA LYS A 171 -3.38 -6.52 -3.16
C LYS A 171 -2.80 -6.64 -4.57
N LYS A 172 -1.58 -6.12 -4.82
CA LYS A 172 -0.89 -6.15 -6.12
C LYS A 172 -1.68 -5.47 -7.25
N VAL A 173 -2.37 -4.37 -6.93
CA VAL A 173 -3.18 -3.56 -7.86
C VAL A 173 -2.81 -2.08 -7.75
N CYS A 174 -1.54 -1.76 -7.56
CA CYS A 174 -1.07 -0.37 -7.34
C CYS A 174 -0.61 0.32 -8.63
N ASP A 175 -0.54 -0.38 -9.76
CA ASP A 175 0.03 0.12 -11.01
C ASP A 175 -0.76 1.31 -11.60
N GLU A 176 -2.09 1.29 -11.55
CA GLU A 176 -2.90 2.44 -12.00
C GLU A 176 -2.78 3.62 -11.04
N PHE A 177 -2.63 3.37 -9.73
CA PHE A 177 -2.36 4.44 -8.77
C PHE A 177 -1.02 5.14 -9.02
N VAL A 178 0.03 4.39 -9.39
CA VAL A 178 1.32 5.01 -9.78
C VAL A 178 1.12 5.97 -10.95
N LYS A 179 0.24 5.64 -11.91
CA LYS A 179 -0.12 6.54 -13.01
C LYS A 179 -0.84 7.79 -12.50
N LEU A 180 -1.89 7.63 -11.70
CA LEU A 180 -2.62 8.77 -11.11
C LEU A 180 -1.67 9.70 -10.36
N TRP A 181 -0.78 9.14 -9.54
CA TRP A 181 0.18 9.92 -8.76
C TRP A 181 1.21 10.62 -9.67
N ALA A 182 1.75 9.94 -10.69
CA ALA A 182 2.69 10.54 -11.63
C ALA A 182 2.10 11.71 -12.42
N ASP A 183 0.78 11.69 -12.68
CA ASP A 183 0.04 12.74 -13.40
C ASP A 183 -0.33 13.96 -12.51
N CYS A 184 -0.03 13.94 -11.21
CA CYS A 184 -0.37 15.01 -10.23
C CYS A 184 0.59 16.23 -10.27
N SER A 185 0.83 16.81 -11.44
CA SER A 185 1.73 17.97 -11.60
C SER A 185 1.23 19.25 -10.91
N GLU A 186 -0.09 19.46 -10.88
CA GLU A 186 -0.71 20.61 -10.19
C GLU A 186 -0.48 20.53 -8.67
N LEU A 187 -0.73 19.36 -8.07
CA LEU A 187 -0.48 19.11 -6.66
C LEU A 187 0.99 19.34 -6.31
N THR A 188 1.92 18.89 -7.16
CA THR A 188 3.36 19.12 -6.97
C THR A 188 3.72 20.62 -7.01
N THR A 189 3.05 21.39 -7.86
CA THR A 189 3.24 22.85 -7.95
C THR A 189 2.74 23.57 -6.70
N LEU A 190 1.63 23.13 -6.12
CA LEU A 190 1.11 23.68 -4.86
C LEU A 190 1.98 23.24 -3.68
N HIS A 191 2.39 21.97 -3.67
CA HIS A 191 3.29 21.39 -2.69
C HIS A 191 4.55 22.24 -2.53
N SER A 192 5.19 22.65 -3.63
CA SER A 192 6.42 23.48 -3.61
C SER A 192 6.28 24.80 -2.84
N ARG A 193 5.06 25.33 -2.72
CA ARG A 193 4.73 26.62 -2.08
C ARG A 193 4.36 26.50 -0.61
N ILE A 194 4.16 25.29 -0.10
CA ILE A 194 3.77 25.03 1.29
C ILE A 194 5.04 24.80 2.12
N PRO A 195 5.15 25.32 3.37
CA PRO A 195 6.27 25.01 4.23
C PRO A 195 6.41 23.50 4.47
N VAL A 196 7.64 22.99 4.33
CA VAL A 196 7.98 21.55 4.40
C VAL A 196 7.38 20.81 5.60
N MET A 197 7.32 21.45 6.78
CA MET A 197 6.77 20.86 8.01
C MET A 197 5.28 20.48 7.92
N TYR A 198 4.58 20.93 6.89
CA TYR A 198 3.16 20.66 6.68
C TYR A 198 2.84 19.77 5.48
N ARG A 199 3.82 19.59 4.58
CA ARG A 199 3.63 18.86 3.31
C ARG A 199 4.41 17.55 3.22
N TYR A 200 5.38 17.32 4.11
CA TYR A 200 6.25 16.14 4.04
C TYR A 200 5.49 14.80 4.04
N GLU A 201 4.28 14.77 4.61
CA GLU A 201 3.40 13.61 4.58
C GLU A 201 2.98 13.22 3.15
N ILE A 202 2.83 14.19 2.24
CA ILE A 202 2.56 13.96 0.82
C ILE A 202 3.77 13.26 0.17
N SER A 203 4.99 13.73 0.46
CA SER A 203 6.23 13.13 -0.03
C SER A 203 6.46 11.69 0.45
N ARG A 204 5.83 11.27 1.57
CA ARG A 204 5.89 9.87 2.03
C ARG A 204 5.19 8.91 1.07
N ILE A 205 4.16 9.35 0.34
CA ILE A 205 3.49 8.52 -0.67
C ILE A 205 4.47 8.19 -1.80
N THR A 206 5.21 9.19 -2.28
CA THR A 206 6.30 8.97 -3.25
C THR A 206 7.38 8.06 -2.69
N ALA A 207 7.78 8.24 -1.42
CA ALA A 207 8.74 7.36 -0.76
C ALA A 207 8.27 5.89 -0.74
N GLN A 208 7.00 5.66 -0.38
CA GLN A 208 6.36 4.33 -0.36
C GLN A 208 6.35 3.70 -1.76
N LEU A 209 6.02 4.46 -2.81
CA LEU A 209 6.07 3.98 -4.20
C LEU A 209 7.50 3.64 -4.64
N CYS A 210 8.50 4.46 -4.28
CA CYS A 210 9.92 4.16 -4.54
C CYS A 210 10.34 2.83 -3.92
N VAL A 211 9.92 2.56 -2.67
CA VAL A 211 10.17 1.28 -1.99
C VAL A 211 9.50 0.14 -2.75
N ALA A 212 8.21 0.26 -3.04
CA ALA A 212 7.42 -0.81 -3.64
C ALA A 212 7.91 -1.16 -5.06
N ILE A 213 8.22 -0.16 -5.88
CA ILE A 213 8.76 -0.34 -7.22
C ILE A 213 10.19 -0.89 -7.16
N GLY A 214 11.05 -0.33 -6.30
CA GLY A 214 12.45 -0.75 -6.16
C GLY A 214 12.61 -2.18 -5.65
N ARG A 215 11.66 -2.67 -4.84
CA ARG A 215 11.58 -4.07 -4.39
C ARG A 215 10.90 -5.00 -5.38
N GLY A 216 10.32 -4.48 -6.46
CA GLY A 216 9.55 -5.25 -7.44
C GLY A 216 8.18 -5.72 -6.94
N GLN A 217 7.65 -5.12 -5.87
CA GLN A 217 6.28 -5.36 -5.39
C GLN A 217 5.25 -4.72 -6.33
N VAL A 218 5.62 -3.59 -6.94
CA VAL A 218 4.83 -2.89 -7.96
C VAL A 218 5.62 -2.84 -9.26
N LEU A 219 5.04 -3.38 -10.34
CA LEU A 219 5.67 -3.43 -11.65
C LEU A 219 4.99 -2.43 -12.58
N VAL A 220 5.73 -1.42 -13.01
CA VAL A 220 5.25 -0.37 -13.91
C VAL A 220 6.20 -0.15 -15.08
N SER A 221 5.65 0.37 -16.18
CA SER A 221 6.41 0.63 -17.40
C SER A 221 7.61 1.57 -17.14
N LYS A 222 8.63 1.47 -18.00
CA LYS A 222 9.80 2.38 -17.95
C LYS A 222 9.37 3.85 -17.99
N ASN A 223 8.44 4.19 -18.89
CA ASN A 223 7.99 5.57 -19.06
C ASN A 223 7.26 6.08 -17.81
N LEU A 224 6.48 5.23 -17.16
CA LEU A 224 5.79 5.59 -15.93
C LEU A 224 6.75 5.80 -14.75
N ARG A 225 7.81 4.98 -14.63
CA ARG A 225 8.89 5.22 -13.64
C ARG A 225 9.61 6.55 -13.87
N ILE A 226 9.85 6.91 -15.13
CA ILE A 226 10.46 8.19 -15.50
C ILE A 226 9.52 9.34 -15.11
N SER A 227 8.25 9.27 -15.51
CA SER A 227 7.24 10.30 -15.20
C SER A 227 7.06 10.49 -13.69
N LEU A 228 6.98 9.41 -12.92
CA LEU A 228 6.92 9.47 -11.45
C LEU A 228 8.10 10.27 -10.86
N LEU A 229 9.32 9.98 -11.32
CA LEU A 229 10.53 10.66 -10.86
C LEU A 229 10.61 12.12 -11.35
N GLU A 230 10.18 12.39 -12.58
CA GLU A 230 10.13 13.76 -13.10
C GLU A 230 9.15 14.64 -12.33
N THR A 231 7.99 14.08 -11.94
CA THR A 231 6.98 14.79 -11.16
C THR A 231 7.42 14.95 -9.70
N TRP A 232 7.84 13.89 -9.01
CA TRP A 232 7.91 13.90 -7.54
C TRP A 232 9.31 13.87 -6.91
N LEU A 233 10.38 13.63 -7.68
CA LEU A 233 11.71 13.45 -7.08
C LEU A 233 12.21 14.70 -6.36
N GLU A 234 11.92 15.89 -6.88
CA GLU A 234 12.34 17.15 -6.26
C GLU A 234 11.65 17.35 -4.90
N ALA A 235 10.33 17.16 -4.83
CA ALA A 235 9.56 17.20 -3.59
C ALA A 235 10.10 16.19 -2.56
N LEU A 236 10.36 14.94 -2.99
CA LEU A 236 10.94 13.90 -2.15
C LEU A 236 12.29 14.33 -1.55
N TYR A 237 13.14 14.97 -2.36
CA TYR A 237 14.44 15.46 -1.90
C TYR A 237 14.35 16.65 -0.96
N GLU A 238 13.46 17.61 -1.21
CA GLU A 238 13.28 18.78 -0.34
C GLU A 238 12.73 18.39 1.03
N ASP A 239 11.88 17.37 1.08
CA ASP A 239 11.17 16.98 2.29
C ASP A 239 11.91 15.92 3.10
N PHE A 240 12.92 15.25 2.53
CA PHE A 240 13.59 14.11 3.15
C PHE A 240 14.11 14.38 4.57
N GLY A 241 14.78 15.52 4.79
CA GLY A 241 15.27 15.89 6.11
C GLY A 241 14.16 16.05 7.16
N TRP A 242 12.96 16.48 6.75
CA TRP A 242 11.78 16.54 7.63
C TRP A 242 11.13 15.18 7.82
N MET A 243 10.93 14.41 6.75
CA MET A 243 10.40 13.04 6.86
C MET A 243 11.25 12.21 7.83
N LYS A 244 12.58 12.29 7.73
CA LYS A 244 13.51 11.59 8.61
C LYS A 244 13.38 12.00 10.08
N ARG A 245 13.13 13.28 10.37
CA ARG A 245 13.03 13.80 11.75
C ARG A 245 11.65 13.60 12.37
N ALA A 246 10.60 13.75 11.57
CA ALA A 246 9.21 13.72 12.03
C ALA A 246 8.59 12.32 11.99
N CYS A 247 8.96 11.48 11.01
CA CYS A 247 8.38 10.14 10.84
C CYS A 247 9.20 9.09 11.58
N LYS A 248 8.81 8.74 12.81
CA LYS A 248 9.46 7.66 13.58
C LYS A 248 9.37 6.28 12.90
N THR A 249 8.34 6.07 12.08
CA THR A 249 8.07 4.81 11.39
C THR A 249 8.68 4.73 9.99
N LEU A 250 9.31 5.79 9.50
CA LEU A 250 9.94 5.79 8.18
C LEU A 250 11.17 4.86 8.18
N ASP A 251 11.11 3.80 7.39
CA ASP A 251 12.28 3.00 7.06
C ASP A 251 13.13 3.72 6.01
N LYS A 252 14.00 4.63 6.49
CA LYS A 252 14.93 5.42 5.66
C LYS A 252 15.72 4.54 4.70
N LYS A 253 16.25 3.42 5.20
CA LYS A 253 17.11 2.53 4.42
C LYS A 253 16.34 1.89 3.27
N SER A 254 15.14 1.39 3.55
CA SER A 254 14.30 0.81 2.51
C SER A 254 13.91 1.82 1.45
N MET A 255 13.65 3.07 1.83
CA MET A 255 13.37 4.14 0.87
C MET A 255 14.58 4.46 -0.01
N GLU A 256 15.77 4.63 0.59
CA GLU A 256 17.03 4.87 -0.14
C GLU A 256 17.35 3.73 -1.12
N ASP A 257 17.25 2.48 -0.65
CA ASP A 257 17.44 1.30 -1.48
C ASP A 257 16.39 1.24 -2.59
N GLY A 258 15.11 1.51 -2.28
CA GLY A 258 14.02 1.53 -3.24
C GLY A 258 14.21 2.56 -4.35
N LEU A 259 14.50 3.80 -3.98
CA LEU A 259 14.81 4.88 -4.92
C LEU A 259 16.02 4.53 -5.80
N GLY A 260 17.11 4.06 -5.18
CA GLY A 260 18.32 3.67 -5.90
C GLY A 260 18.07 2.53 -6.90
N GLN A 261 17.35 1.48 -6.51
CA GLN A 261 16.99 0.38 -7.41
C GLN A 261 16.09 0.84 -8.54
N MET A 262 15.08 1.67 -8.25
CA MET A 262 14.21 2.22 -9.28
C MET A 262 15.01 3.02 -10.31
N ILE A 263 15.94 3.88 -9.90
CA ILE A 263 16.81 4.61 -10.85
C ILE A 263 17.65 3.63 -11.68
N LEU A 264 18.26 2.62 -11.06
CA LEU A 264 19.10 1.62 -11.73
C LEU A 264 18.39 0.77 -12.78
N THR A 265 17.05 0.79 -12.80
CA THR A 265 16.22 0.08 -13.78
C THR A 265 15.87 0.94 -15.02
N LEU A 266 16.29 2.21 -15.04
CA LEU A 266 16.11 3.12 -16.18
C LEU A 266 17.25 2.97 -17.21
N PRO A 267 17.15 3.53 -18.43
CA PRO A 267 18.29 3.56 -19.34
C PRO A 267 19.45 4.43 -18.81
N LEU A 268 20.68 4.15 -19.25
CA LEU A 268 21.90 4.77 -18.70
C LEU A 268 21.92 6.31 -18.79
N ALA A 269 21.33 6.89 -19.84
CA ALA A 269 21.26 8.34 -20.01
C ALA A 269 20.40 9.00 -18.91
N GLN A 270 19.25 8.40 -18.58
CA GLN A 270 18.38 8.85 -17.49
C GLN A 270 19.05 8.62 -16.14
N GLN A 271 19.70 7.46 -15.93
CA GLN A 271 20.48 7.20 -14.72
C GLN A 271 21.53 8.30 -14.50
N GLN A 272 22.31 8.64 -15.53
CA GLN A 272 23.32 9.68 -15.45
C GLN A 272 22.74 11.03 -15.02
N SER A 273 21.65 11.47 -15.66
CA SER A 273 20.99 12.74 -15.32
C SER A 273 20.56 12.76 -13.85
N LEU A 274 19.92 11.70 -13.37
CA LEU A 274 19.41 11.61 -12.00
C LEU A 274 20.53 11.50 -10.97
N PHE A 275 21.57 10.70 -11.24
CA PHE A 275 22.70 10.53 -10.34
C PHE A 275 23.56 11.79 -10.24
N LEU A 276 23.74 12.56 -11.32
CA LEU A 276 24.45 13.84 -11.26
C LEU A 276 23.67 14.89 -10.46
N LYS A 277 22.34 14.97 -10.65
CA LYS A 277 21.47 15.84 -9.83
C LYS A 277 21.51 15.45 -8.35
N TRP A 278 21.44 14.15 -8.06
CA TRP A 278 21.56 13.64 -6.70
C TRP A 278 22.93 13.97 -6.10
N PHE A 279 24.01 13.76 -6.85
CA PHE A 279 25.38 13.98 -6.39
C PHE A 279 25.59 15.44 -5.96
N ASP A 280 25.17 16.39 -6.81
CA ASP A 280 25.20 17.82 -6.47
C ASP A 280 24.40 18.12 -5.18
N ARG A 281 23.18 17.61 -5.07
CA ARG A 281 22.36 17.81 -3.87
C ARG A 281 23.01 17.21 -2.62
N PHE A 282 23.54 16.00 -2.72
CA PHE A 282 24.13 15.28 -1.60
C PHE A 282 25.34 16.03 -1.05
N LEU A 283 26.17 16.63 -1.92
CA LEU A 283 27.28 17.51 -1.51
C LEU A 283 26.80 18.76 -0.75
N ASN A 284 25.64 19.31 -1.11
CA ASN A 284 25.12 20.55 -0.55
C ASN A 284 24.17 20.38 0.66
N ARG A 285 23.58 19.19 0.85
CA ARG A 285 22.55 18.91 1.88
C ARG A 285 22.94 17.81 2.87
N GLY A 286 23.96 17.00 2.57
CA GLY A 286 24.44 15.95 3.46
C GLY A 286 23.32 14.97 3.86
N ASP A 287 23.12 14.82 5.17
CA ASP A 287 22.21 13.82 5.77
C ASP A 287 20.71 14.21 5.66
N ASP A 288 20.40 15.39 5.11
CA ASP A 288 19.07 15.83 4.68
C ASP A 288 18.78 15.47 3.20
N CYS A 289 19.64 14.68 2.55
CA CYS A 289 19.41 14.08 1.24
C CYS A 289 19.41 12.53 1.33
N PRO A 290 18.54 11.81 0.60
CA PRO A 290 18.58 10.34 0.57
C PRO A 290 19.95 9.82 0.12
N ASN A 291 20.55 8.92 0.88
CA ASN A 291 21.83 8.32 0.56
C ASN A 291 21.66 7.14 -0.42
N ILE A 292 21.75 7.44 -1.73
CA ILE A 292 21.73 6.43 -2.79
C ILE A 292 23.14 6.11 -3.35
N GLN A 293 24.19 6.29 -2.54
CA GLN A 293 25.59 6.04 -2.93
C GLN A 293 25.81 4.64 -3.52
N ARG A 294 25.22 3.61 -2.92
CA ARG A 294 25.33 2.23 -3.41
C ARG A 294 24.80 2.11 -4.85
N ALA A 295 23.71 2.80 -5.18
CA ALA A 295 23.17 2.79 -6.53
C ALA A 295 24.04 3.60 -7.50
N PHE A 296 24.58 4.74 -7.04
CA PHE A 296 25.55 5.52 -7.79
C PHE A 296 26.80 4.70 -8.16
N GLU A 297 27.37 3.93 -7.23
CA GLU A 297 28.51 3.03 -7.49
C GLU A 297 28.22 1.96 -8.55
N VAL A 298 26.99 1.42 -8.55
CA VAL A 298 26.56 0.45 -9.57
C VAL A 298 26.50 1.11 -10.94
N TRP A 299 25.89 2.30 -11.04
CA TRP A 299 25.86 3.07 -12.28
C TRP A 299 27.26 3.45 -12.76
N TRP A 300 28.13 3.94 -11.88
CA TRP A 300 29.52 4.30 -12.21
C TRP A 300 30.28 3.15 -12.87
N ARG A 301 30.19 1.94 -12.29
CA ARG A 301 30.82 0.74 -12.88
C ARG A 301 30.25 0.40 -14.25
N ARG A 302 28.94 0.60 -14.46
CA ARG A 302 28.28 0.37 -15.76
C ARG A 302 28.69 1.42 -16.80
N ALA A 303 28.86 2.67 -16.39
CA ALA A 303 29.17 3.80 -17.28
C ALA A 303 30.65 3.84 -17.68
N PHE A 304 31.57 3.58 -16.75
CA PHE A 304 33.01 3.83 -16.95
C PHE A 304 33.88 2.58 -16.91
N VAL A 305 33.51 1.54 -16.15
CA VAL A 305 34.38 0.36 -15.93
C VAL A 305 34.10 -0.76 -16.93
N ARG A 306 32.84 -0.99 -17.31
CA ARG A 306 32.44 -2.10 -18.21
C ARG A 306 32.83 -1.94 -19.69
N ARG A 307 33.58 -0.89 -20.07
CA ARG A 307 34.06 -0.70 -21.45
C ARG A 307 35.34 -1.49 -21.79
N TYR A 308 36.06 -2.03 -20.81
CA TYR A 308 37.35 -2.70 -21.06
C TYR A 308 37.27 -4.13 -21.62
N ILE A 309 36.14 -4.85 -21.50
CA ILE A 309 36.08 -6.26 -21.99
C ILE A 309 35.81 -6.34 -23.51
N SER A 310 35.19 -5.31 -24.10
CA SER A 310 34.91 -5.26 -25.55
C SER A 310 36.10 -4.77 -26.38
N GLU A 311 36.91 -3.85 -25.84
CA GLU A 311 38.10 -3.35 -26.55
C GLU A 311 39.25 -4.37 -26.53
N ASP A 312 39.41 -5.12 -25.43
CA ASP A 312 40.48 -6.11 -25.30
C ASP A 312 40.24 -7.38 -26.16
N ARG A 313 38.96 -7.75 -26.37
CA ARG A 313 38.60 -8.81 -27.34
C ARG A 313 38.80 -8.37 -28.80
N SER A 314 38.63 -7.08 -29.09
CA SER A 314 38.85 -6.54 -30.43
C SER A 314 40.34 -6.40 -30.75
N GLN A 315 41.17 -6.04 -29.76
CA GLN A 315 42.63 -5.98 -29.90
C GLN A 315 43.28 -7.37 -29.93
N SER A 316 42.77 -8.33 -29.14
CA SER A 316 43.25 -9.72 -29.16
C SER A 316 42.90 -10.48 -30.45
N GLN A 317 41.80 -10.13 -31.12
CA GLN A 317 41.44 -10.73 -32.43
C GLN A 317 42.24 -10.12 -33.60
N LEU A 318 42.69 -8.87 -33.50
CA LEU A 318 43.53 -8.22 -34.51
C LEU A 318 45.00 -8.68 -34.46
N ALA A 319 45.48 -9.14 -33.29
CA ALA A 319 46.82 -9.72 -33.17
C ALA A 319 46.93 -11.14 -33.79
N LEU A 320 45.84 -11.92 -33.75
CA LEU A 320 45.79 -13.27 -34.33
C LEU A 320 45.59 -13.29 -35.86
N TYR A 321 45.21 -12.17 -36.47
CA TYR A 321 45.08 -12.05 -37.94
C TYR A 321 46.35 -11.54 -38.63
N ASN A 322 47.35 -11.08 -37.86
CA ASN A 322 48.63 -10.56 -38.36
C ASN A 322 49.83 -11.44 -37.92
N SER A 323 49.59 -12.70 -37.55
CA SER A 323 50.61 -13.70 -37.18
C SER A 323 50.85 -14.71 -38.29
#